data_AF-A0A7W1UHY7-F1
#
_entry.id   AF-A0A7W1UHY7-F1
#
_cell.length_a   1.000
_cell.length_b   1.000
_cell.length_c   1.000
_cell.angle_alpha   90.00
_cell.angle_beta   90.00
_cell.angle_gamma   90.00
#
_symmetry.space_group_name_H-M   'P 1'
#
loop_
_entity.id
_entity.type
_entity.pdbx_description
1 polymer ?
#
loop_
_entity_poly.entity_id
_entity_poly.type
_entity_poly.pdbx_seq_one_letter_code
_entity_poly.pdbx_strand_id
1 'polypeptide(L)'
;AAGWAVDDFAAKTFAKKFYEEMFQNRTFGDAVRLAREEIYLSQGGSNTWGAYQCYGDPDFSLHIGAKSMARQRRMVAPVELQVELYNLVQEAKTAEPKDEARLRGRLHELTASVGQGWTDSSAMCAALGLAYGELGLFAEAVRFYDRGRMLQPADATVESLEQLANLKVLWALDRVGRQGDPTAQQLDPLEKDFPIKELFNDAENILAGLLTIQQTQERYALKGKLHKGKAMLLSNKLEQRKALLEMKRCYDEGYDIGKAAERKDAYYPLGNRLAAEIVLSWDQPKGRQTRRGKTKGADPLAEGLAELSTYAKDLIGKGQSFWDMSLTSDQKLLEALYAQRLTAKDQKEIGNEYLEAKRRGGSAREIDSVIKNIRFFESMVATQAPPNIRQQLGAGLKALRESLVPNDGTKGA
;
A
#
# COMPACT_ATOMS: atom_id res chain seq x y z
N ALA A 1 -34.12 -7.33 -30.35
CA ALA A 1 -35.18 -6.60 -31.08
C ALA A 1 -34.61 -5.27 -31.56
N ALA A 2 -35.13 -4.64 -32.62
CA ALA A 2 -34.69 -3.31 -33.02
C ALA A 2 -35.50 -2.23 -32.27
N GLY A 3 -34.83 -1.18 -31.80
CA GLY A 3 -35.46 -0.04 -31.13
C GLY A 3 -36.10 0.98 -32.08
N TRP A 4 -35.79 0.89 -33.38
CA TRP A 4 -36.37 1.70 -34.45
C TRP A 4 -36.30 0.96 -35.79
N ALA A 5 -36.78 1.59 -36.87
CA ALA A 5 -36.76 1.01 -38.22
C ALA A 5 -35.32 0.75 -38.71
N VAL A 6 -35.12 -0.38 -39.37
CA VAL A 6 -33.80 -0.84 -39.84
C VAL A 6 -33.79 -1.05 -41.34
N ASP A 7 -32.61 -0.94 -41.95
CA ASP A 7 -32.37 -1.34 -43.33
C ASP A 7 -32.30 -2.87 -43.43
N ASP A 8 -32.98 -3.46 -44.41
CA ASP A 8 -33.09 -4.93 -44.55
C ASP A 8 -31.75 -5.61 -44.83
N PHE A 9 -30.86 -4.96 -45.58
CA PHE A 9 -29.56 -5.51 -45.91
C PHE A 9 -28.62 -5.46 -44.69
N ALA A 10 -28.65 -4.36 -43.94
CA ALA A 10 -27.95 -4.24 -42.67
C ALA A 10 -28.48 -5.21 -41.61
N ALA A 11 -29.80 -5.39 -41.55
CA ALA A 11 -30.45 -6.33 -40.63
C ALA A 11 -30.07 -7.78 -40.92
N LYS A 12 -30.03 -8.16 -42.21
CA LYS A 12 -29.56 -9.48 -42.65
C LYS A 12 -28.08 -9.69 -42.29
N THR A 13 -27.25 -8.67 -42.46
CA THR A 13 -25.82 -8.70 -42.11
C THR A 13 -25.63 -8.89 -40.60
N PHE A 14 -26.40 -8.16 -39.79
CA PHE A 14 -26.42 -8.34 -38.33
C PHE A 14 -26.70 -9.78 -37.95
N ALA A 15 -27.84 -10.32 -38.43
CA ALA A 15 -28.31 -11.64 -38.04
C ALA A 15 -27.30 -12.72 -38.43
N LYS A 16 -26.79 -12.67 -39.67
CA LYS A 16 -25.79 -13.62 -40.16
C LYS A 16 -24.54 -13.60 -39.28
N LYS A 17 -23.95 -12.42 -39.07
CA LYS A 17 -22.72 -12.28 -38.29
C LYS A 17 -22.94 -12.69 -36.84
N PHE A 18 -24.04 -12.28 -36.22
CA PHE A 18 -24.37 -12.66 -34.83
C PHE A 18 -24.42 -14.17 -34.64
N TYR A 19 -25.18 -14.89 -35.49
CA TYR A 19 -25.28 -16.34 -35.37
C TYR A 19 -23.98 -17.07 -35.70
N GLU A 20 -23.22 -16.59 -36.70
CA GLU A 20 -21.87 -17.12 -36.99
C GLU A 20 -20.97 -17.05 -35.75
N GLU A 21 -20.94 -15.91 -35.05
CA GLU A 21 -20.11 -15.75 -33.85
C GLU A 21 -20.62 -16.58 -32.66
N MET A 22 -21.94 -16.67 -32.47
CA MET A 22 -22.53 -17.56 -31.43
C MET A 22 -22.19 -19.03 -31.68
N PHE A 23 -22.23 -19.49 -32.94
CA PHE A 23 -21.85 -20.85 -33.32
C PHE A 23 -20.33 -21.10 -33.28
N GLN A 24 -19.51 -20.05 -33.28
CA GLN A 24 -18.07 -20.12 -33.02
C GLN A 24 -17.72 -20.06 -31.52
N ASN A 25 -18.70 -20.28 -30.64
CA ASN A 25 -18.53 -20.27 -29.19
C ASN A 25 -18.06 -18.92 -28.60
N ARG A 26 -18.44 -17.80 -29.23
CA ARG A 26 -18.30 -16.49 -28.58
C ARG A 26 -19.43 -16.25 -27.59
N THR A 27 -19.18 -15.32 -26.66
CA THR A 27 -20.23 -14.88 -25.75
C THR A 27 -21.27 -14.04 -26.48
N PHE A 28 -22.48 -13.99 -25.94
CA PHE A 28 -23.59 -13.20 -26.46
C PHE A 28 -23.20 -11.74 -26.67
N GLY A 29 -22.50 -11.14 -25.69
CA GLY A 29 -22.02 -9.77 -25.78
C GLY A 29 -21.05 -9.56 -26.95
N ASP A 30 -20.09 -10.47 -27.14
CA ASP A 30 -19.12 -10.38 -28.24
C ASP A 30 -19.77 -10.58 -29.61
N ALA A 31 -20.69 -11.54 -29.72
CA ALA A 31 -21.42 -11.79 -30.96
C ALA A 31 -22.24 -10.57 -31.39
N VAL A 32 -22.91 -9.91 -30.44
CA VAL A 32 -23.64 -8.65 -30.71
C VAL A 32 -22.68 -7.54 -31.13
N ARG A 33 -21.57 -7.35 -30.40
CA ARG A 33 -20.57 -6.32 -30.71
C ARG A 33 -19.99 -6.50 -32.12
N LEU A 34 -19.58 -7.72 -32.46
CA LEU A 34 -18.99 -8.04 -33.77
C LEU A 34 -20.00 -7.89 -34.91
N ALA A 35 -21.27 -8.23 -34.68
CA ALA A 35 -22.34 -8.01 -35.66
C ALA A 35 -22.60 -6.51 -35.89
N ARG A 36 -22.56 -5.68 -34.84
CA ARG A 36 -22.65 -4.22 -35.00
C ARG A 36 -21.43 -3.64 -35.72
N GLU A 37 -20.24 -4.10 -35.37
CA GLU A 37 -18.97 -3.68 -35.99
C GLU A 37 -18.96 -3.98 -37.50
N GLU A 38 -19.42 -5.18 -37.91
CA GLU A 38 -19.53 -5.55 -39.31
C GLU A 38 -20.43 -4.60 -40.11
N ILE A 39 -21.59 -4.23 -39.56
CA ILE A 39 -22.51 -3.28 -40.21
C ILE A 39 -21.89 -1.89 -40.24
N TYR A 40 -21.28 -1.45 -39.14
CA TYR A 40 -20.65 -0.13 -39.06
C TYR A 40 -19.53 0.03 -40.11
N LEU A 41 -18.70 -1.00 -40.29
CA LEU A 41 -17.60 -0.98 -41.24
C LEU A 41 -18.05 -1.19 -42.69
N SER A 42 -18.99 -2.11 -42.95
CA SER A 42 -19.43 -2.43 -44.30
C SER A 42 -20.52 -1.49 -44.84
N GLN A 43 -21.29 -0.86 -43.96
CA GLN A 43 -22.53 -0.14 -44.27
C GLN A 43 -22.69 1.14 -43.43
N GLY A 44 -21.58 1.89 -43.24
CA GLY A 44 -21.49 3.04 -42.33
C GLY A 44 -22.46 4.21 -42.57
N GLY A 45 -23.23 4.20 -43.67
CA GLY A 45 -24.32 5.16 -43.93
C GLY A 45 -25.65 4.82 -43.25
N SER A 46 -25.81 3.60 -42.71
CA SER A 46 -27.04 3.15 -42.04
C SER A 46 -26.88 3.19 -40.52
N ASN A 47 -27.85 3.78 -39.81
CA ASN A 47 -27.86 3.75 -38.34
C ASN A 47 -28.36 2.41 -37.75
N THR A 48 -28.60 1.40 -38.61
CA THR A 48 -29.10 0.07 -38.23
C THR A 48 -28.20 -0.65 -37.22
N TRP A 49 -26.89 -0.42 -37.26
CA TRP A 49 -25.95 -1.01 -36.29
C TRP A 49 -26.31 -0.61 -34.83
N GLY A 50 -26.84 0.59 -34.63
CA GLY A 50 -27.25 1.09 -33.32
C GLY A 50 -28.65 0.61 -32.90
N ALA A 51 -29.47 0.15 -33.84
CA ALA A 51 -30.89 -0.13 -33.62
C ALA A 51 -31.11 -1.38 -32.77
N TYR A 52 -30.24 -2.38 -32.87
CA TYR A 52 -30.43 -3.66 -32.20
C TYR A 52 -30.25 -3.56 -30.68
N GLN A 53 -31.34 -3.74 -29.94
CA GLN A 53 -31.35 -3.91 -28.49
C GLN A 53 -31.24 -5.40 -28.15
N CYS A 54 -30.27 -5.73 -27.29
CA CYS A 54 -29.90 -7.09 -26.93
C CYS A 54 -29.94 -7.20 -25.39
N TYR A 55 -30.87 -8.01 -24.88
CA TYR A 55 -31.05 -8.27 -23.46
C TYR A 55 -30.73 -9.73 -23.18
N GLY A 56 -29.90 -9.97 -22.17
CA GLY A 56 -29.43 -11.30 -21.79
C GLY A 56 -28.11 -11.20 -21.02
N ASP A 57 -27.64 -12.34 -20.55
CA ASP A 57 -26.31 -12.44 -19.94
C ASP A 57 -25.23 -12.24 -21.02
N PRO A 58 -24.38 -11.18 -20.92
CA PRO A 58 -23.31 -10.94 -21.90
C PRO A 58 -22.31 -12.07 -22.01
N ASP A 59 -22.16 -12.91 -20.97
CA ASP A 59 -21.23 -14.03 -20.91
C ASP A 59 -21.88 -15.36 -21.37
N PHE A 60 -23.17 -15.37 -21.73
CA PHE A 60 -23.85 -16.54 -22.27
C PHE A 60 -23.18 -17.05 -23.56
N SER A 61 -23.00 -18.37 -23.69
CA SER A 61 -22.49 -19.02 -24.91
C SER A 61 -23.27 -20.31 -25.20
N LEU A 62 -23.29 -20.75 -26.47
CA LEU A 62 -24.04 -21.95 -26.88
C LEU A 62 -23.36 -23.27 -26.45
N HIS A 63 -22.07 -23.26 -26.12
CA HIS A 63 -21.37 -24.47 -25.67
C HIS A 63 -21.10 -24.44 -24.17
N ILE A 64 -21.92 -25.20 -23.45
CA ILE A 64 -21.76 -25.42 -22.02
C ILE A 64 -20.46 -26.24 -21.79
N GLY A 65 -19.46 -25.62 -21.17
CA GLY A 65 -18.21 -26.29 -20.77
C GLY A 65 -17.00 -26.07 -21.70
N ALA A 66 -17.18 -25.40 -22.84
CA ALA A 66 -16.04 -24.94 -23.63
C ALA A 66 -15.49 -23.65 -22.99
N LYS A 67 -14.18 -23.57 -22.73
CA LYS A 67 -13.55 -22.29 -22.41
C LYS A 67 -13.88 -21.36 -23.56
N SER A 68 -14.60 -20.27 -23.29
CA SER A 68 -14.80 -19.22 -24.30
C SER A 68 -13.42 -18.87 -24.85
N MET A 69 -13.32 -18.66 -26.16
CA MET A 69 -12.09 -18.10 -26.73
C MET A 69 -11.93 -16.69 -26.18
N ALA A 70 -11.37 -16.60 -24.97
CA ALA A 70 -11.09 -15.35 -24.28
C ALA A 70 -10.03 -14.63 -25.11
N ARG A 71 -10.49 -13.81 -26.06
CA ARG A 71 -9.64 -12.81 -26.68
C ARG A 71 -9.21 -11.88 -25.55
N GLN A 72 -7.96 -11.42 -25.57
CA GLN A 72 -7.53 -10.30 -24.73
C GLN A 72 -8.60 -9.21 -24.86
N ARG A 73 -9.36 -8.97 -23.78
CA ARG A 73 -10.37 -7.91 -23.74
C ARG A 73 -9.61 -6.61 -23.95
N ARG A 74 -9.75 -6.00 -25.13
CA ARG A 74 -9.22 -4.67 -25.38
C ARG A 74 -10.10 -3.71 -24.61
N MET A 75 -9.53 -2.98 -23.66
CA MET A 75 -10.25 -1.92 -22.96
C MET A 75 -10.65 -0.86 -23.99
N VAL A 76 -11.94 -0.57 -24.08
CA VAL A 76 -12.49 0.44 -25.02
C VAL A 76 -12.93 1.71 -24.29
N ALA A 77 -13.01 1.69 -22.96
CA ALA A 77 -13.32 2.84 -22.14
C ALA A 77 -12.38 2.98 -20.92
N PRO A 78 -12.08 4.23 -20.47
CA PRO A 78 -11.28 4.46 -19.26
C PRO A 78 -11.81 3.74 -18.02
N VAL A 79 -13.14 3.69 -17.86
CA VAL A 79 -13.77 3.04 -16.70
C VAL A 79 -13.48 1.55 -16.62
N GLU A 80 -13.38 0.85 -17.76
CA GLU A 80 -13.06 -0.58 -17.79
C GLU A 80 -11.63 -0.81 -17.28
N LEU A 81 -10.69 0.02 -17.72
CA LEU A 81 -9.31 -0.04 -17.24
C LEU A 81 -9.22 0.28 -15.74
N GLN A 82 -9.97 1.28 -15.24
CA GLN A 82 -10.00 1.58 -13.81
C GLN A 82 -10.49 0.38 -12.98
N VAL A 83 -11.53 -0.32 -13.46
CA VAL A 83 -12.04 -1.54 -12.81
C VAL A 83 -10.99 -2.66 -12.83
N GLU A 84 -10.32 -2.87 -13.96
CA GLU A 84 -9.26 -3.89 -14.05
C GLU A 84 -8.05 -3.57 -13.16
N LEU A 85 -7.64 -2.31 -13.08
CA LEU A 85 -6.59 -1.85 -12.15
C LEU A 85 -7.02 -2.05 -10.69
N TYR A 86 -8.27 -1.74 -10.35
CA TYR A 86 -8.81 -1.98 -9.02
C TYR A 86 -8.80 -3.47 -8.67
N ASN A 87 -9.26 -4.33 -9.57
CA ASN A 87 -9.23 -5.79 -9.39
C ASN A 87 -7.81 -6.31 -9.21
N LEU A 88 -6.85 -5.81 -9.99
CA LEU A 88 -5.44 -6.14 -9.86
C LEU A 88 -4.88 -5.74 -8.49
N VAL A 89 -5.24 -4.56 -7.98
CA VAL A 89 -4.86 -4.12 -6.62
C VAL A 89 -5.44 -5.04 -5.56
N GLN A 90 -6.70 -5.46 -5.67
CA GLN A 90 -7.29 -6.40 -4.70
C GLN A 90 -6.62 -7.78 -4.77
N GLU A 91 -6.28 -8.26 -5.96
CA GLU A 91 -5.53 -9.50 -6.15
C GLU A 91 -4.13 -9.40 -5.52
N ALA A 92 -3.43 -8.28 -5.73
CA ALA A 92 -2.09 -8.06 -5.17
C ALA A 92 -2.07 -8.08 -3.64
N LYS A 93 -3.16 -7.65 -2.97
CA LYS A 93 -3.26 -7.68 -1.50
C LYS A 93 -3.31 -9.09 -0.92
N THR A 94 -3.81 -10.07 -1.67
CA THR A 94 -3.93 -11.46 -1.20
C THR A 94 -2.93 -12.40 -1.87
N ALA A 95 -2.09 -11.87 -2.76
CA ALA A 95 -1.12 -12.62 -3.54
C ALA A 95 0.06 -13.13 -2.70
N GLU A 96 0.58 -14.31 -3.09
CA GLU A 96 1.82 -14.85 -2.55
C GLU A 96 3.04 -14.25 -3.29
N PRO A 97 4.25 -14.29 -2.70
CA PRO A 97 5.45 -13.78 -3.36
C PRO A 97 5.70 -14.34 -4.77
N LYS A 98 5.30 -15.59 -5.03
CA LYS A 98 5.43 -16.24 -6.34
C LYS A 98 4.57 -15.61 -7.44
N ASP A 99 3.50 -14.90 -7.07
CA ASP A 99 2.56 -14.27 -8.00
C ASP A 99 3.03 -12.89 -8.47
N GLU A 100 4.02 -12.28 -7.79
CA GLU A 100 4.46 -10.90 -8.01
C GLU A 100 4.87 -10.65 -9.47
N ALA A 101 5.65 -11.55 -10.07
CA ALA A 101 6.09 -11.42 -11.46
C ALA A 101 4.91 -11.45 -12.45
N ARG A 102 3.92 -12.31 -12.20
CA ARG A 102 2.70 -12.42 -13.02
C ARG A 102 1.85 -11.14 -12.92
N LEU A 103 1.68 -10.63 -11.70
CA LEU A 103 0.90 -9.41 -11.45
C LEU A 103 1.55 -8.18 -12.08
N ARG A 104 2.87 -8.04 -11.97
CA ARG A 104 3.62 -6.98 -12.66
C ARG A 104 3.48 -7.09 -14.18
N GLY A 105 3.59 -8.31 -14.74
CA GLY A 105 3.34 -8.55 -16.16
C GLY A 105 1.95 -8.07 -16.59
N ARG A 106 0.90 -8.45 -15.84
CA ARG A 106 -0.48 -8.00 -16.09
C ARG A 106 -0.63 -6.48 -15.98
N LEU A 107 0.01 -5.83 -15.01
CA LEU A 107 -0.03 -4.37 -14.87
C LEU A 107 0.62 -3.67 -16.08
N HIS A 108 1.74 -4.19 -16.58
CA HIS A 108 2.39 -3.66 -17.78
C HIS A 108 1.50 -3.82 -19.03
N GLU A 109 0.82 -4.96 -19.19
CA GLU A 109 -0.15 -5.17 -20.28
C GLU A 109 -1.33 -4.19 -20.20
N LEU A 110 -1.91 -4.01 -19.01
CA LEU A 110 -2.99 -3.04 -18.78
C LEU A 110 -2.52 -1.61 -19.09
N THR A 111 -1.32 -1.24 -18.65
CA THR A 111 -0.76 0.10 -18.88
C THR A 111 -0.45 0.33 -20.36
N ALA A 112 0.00 -0.70 -21.09
CA ALA A 112 0.22 -0.63 -22.53
C ALA A 112 -1.11 -0.48 -23.32
N SER A 113 -2.23 -0.89 -22.73
CA SER A 113 -3.56 -0.77 -23.34
C SER A 113 -4.23 0.60 -23.12
N VAL A 114 -3.60 1.50 -22.36
CA VAL A 114 -4.11 2.85 -22.07
C VAL A 114 -4.37 3.61 -23.38
N GLY A 115 -5.63 3.99 -23.59
CA GLY A 115 -6.02 4.78 -24.75
C GLY A 115 -5.42 6.19 -24.76
N GLN A 116 -5.35 6.79 -25.95
CA GLN A 116 -4.89 8.17 -26.12
C GLN A 116 -5.75 9.11 -25.27
N GLY A 117 -5.09 10.01 -24.51
CA GLY A 117 -5.75 11.00 -23.64
C GLY A 117 -6.36 10.45 -22.35
N TRP A 118 -6.33 9.13 -22.10
CA TRP A 118 -6.92 8.57 -20.88
C TRP A 118 -6.17 9.00 -19.61
N THR A 119 -4.87 9.30 -19.74
CA THR A 119 -4.03 9.84 -18.65
C THR A 119 -4.12 11.36 -18.52
N ASP A 120 -5.06 12.01 -19.21
CA ASP A 120 -5.44 13.40 -18.96
C ASP A 120 -6.59 13.49 -17.93
N SER A 121 -7.01 12.34 -17.38
CA SER A 121 -7.79 12.23 -16.15
C SER A 121 -6.86 12.00 -14.95
N SER A 122 -6.98 12.83 -13.93
CA SER A 122 -6.27 12.66 -12.66
C SER A 122 -6.76 11.41 -11.91
N ALA A 123 -8.03 11.02 -12.04
CA ALA A 123 -8.57 9.77 -11.49
C ALA A 123 -7.93 8.53 -12.14
N MET A 124 -7.73 8.53 -13.46
CA MET A 124 -6.99 7.46 -14.13
C MET A 124 -5.52 7.42 -13.68
N CYS A 125 -4.87 8.58 -13.56
CA CYS A 125 -3.52 8.67 -13.02
C CYS A 125 -3.43 8.12 -11.60
N ALA A 126 -4.40 8.43 -10.73
CA ALA A 126 -4.46 7.90 -9.38
C ALA A 126 -4.66 6.38 -9.35
N ALA A 127 -5.50 5.82 -10.24
CA ALA A 127 -5.70 4.37 -10.35
C ALA A 127 -4.42 3.64 -10.79
N LEU A 128 -3.71 4.16 -11.79
CA LEU A 128 -2.40 3.63 -12.21
C LEU A 128 -1.37 3.77 -11.08
N GLY A 129 -1.31 4.94 -10.44
CA GLY A 129 -0.42 5.21 -9.31
C GLY A 129 -0.62 4.21 -8.17
N LEU A 130 -1.87 3.94 -7.82
CA LEU A 130 -2.23 2.95 -6.79
C LEU A 130 -1.77 1.53 -7.18
N ALA A 131 -2.02 1.10 -8.42
CA ALA A 131 -1.65 -0.22 -8.90
C ALA A 131 -0.13 -0.44 -8.92
N TYR A 132 0.63 0.52 -9.45
CA TYR A 132 2.09 0.48 -9.41
C TYR A 132 2.62 0.50 -7.96
N GLY A 133 2.03 1.33 -7.09
CA GLY A 133 2.43 1.45 -5.69
C GLY A 133 2.20 0.18 -4.88
N GLU A 134 1.07 -0.51 -5.08
CA GLU A 134 0.76 -1.77 -4.40
C GLU A 134 1.76 -2.89 -4.80
N LEU A 135 2.23 -2.88 -6.05
CA LEU A 135 3.23 -3.84 -6.56
C LEU A 135 4.69 -3.42 -6.31
N GLY A 136 4.92 -2.38 -5.51
CA GLY A 136 6.27 -1.91 -5.12
C GLY A 136 7.04 -1.19 -6.24
N LEU A 137 6.39 -0.85 -7.35
CA LEU A 137 6.96 -0.12 -8.47
C LEU A 137 6.81 1.40 -8.23
N PHE A 138 7.58 1.89 -7.26
CA PHE A 138 7.39 3.22 -6.70
C PHE A 138 7.67 4.38 -7.67
N ALA A 139 8.62 4.21 -8.59
CA ALA A 139 9.01 5.28 -9.51
C ALA A 139 7.85 5.63 -10.45
N GLU A 140 7.23 4.62 -11.05
CA GLU A 140 6.05 4.75 -11.90
C GLU A 140 4.85 5.23 -11.09
N ALA A 141 4.65 4.69 -9.89
CA ALA A 141 3.55 5.09 -9.02
C ALA A 141 3.57 6.61 -8.75
N VAL A 142 4.72 7.12 -8.29
CA VAL A 142 4.91 8.55 -8.01
C VAL A 142 4.77 9.39 -9.27
N ARG A 143 5.29 8.93 -10.41
CA ARG A 143 5.13 9.65 -11.69
C ARG A 143 3.68 9.81 -12.12
N PHE A 144 2.86 8.77 -11.99
CA PHE A 144 1.45 8.88 -12.33
C PHE A 144 0.70 9.81 -11.39
N TYR A 145 0.89 9.70 -10.08
CA TYR A 145 0.30 10.64 -9.13
C TYR A 145 0.78 12.09 -9.34
N ASP A 146 2.08 12.29 -9.61
CA ASP A 146 2.64 13.61 -9.89
C ASP A 146 2.09 14.22 -11.19
N ARG A 147 1.86 13.40 -12.23
CA ARG A 147 1.12 13.84 -13.41
C ARG A 147 -0.31 14.23 -13.02
N GLY A 148 -1.01 13.36 -12.31
CA GLY A 148 -2.41 13.52 -11.94
C GLY A 148 -2.68 14.81 -11.16
N ARG A 149 -1.84 15.14 -10.17
CA ARG A 149 -2.00 16.36 -9.36
C ARG A 149 -1.79 17.67 -10.14
N MET A 150 -1.19 17.62 -11.34
CA MET A 150 -0.94 18.79 -12.19
C MET A 150 -2.02 19.01 -13.25
N LEU A 151 -2.98 18.08 -13.39
CA LEU A 151 -4.03 18.15 -14.41
C LEU A 151 -5.16 19.10 -14.03
N GLN A 152 -5.80 19.65 -15.05
CA GLN A 152 -7.05 20.39 -14.95
C GLN A 152 -8.05 19.86 -16.00
N PRO A 153 -9.28 19.49 -15.61
CA PRO A 153 -9.82 19.48 -14.25
C PRO A 153 -9.22 18.36 -13.36
N ALA A 154 -9.22 18.59 -12.04
CA ALA A 154 -8.82 17.58 -11.05
C ALA A 154 -10.06 16.74 -10.66
N ASP A 155 -10.17 15.55 -11.23
CA ASP A 155 -11.21 14.54 -10.99
C ASP A 155 -10.80 13.41 -10.02
N ALA A 156 -9.58 13.47 -9.45
CA ALA A 156 -9.09 12.57 -8.40
C ALA A 156 -9.58 12.97 -7.01
N THR A 157 -9.56 12.02 -6.07
CA THR A 157 -9.93 12.25 -4.67
C THR A 157 -8.83 12.93 -3.87
N VAL A 158 -9.18 13.59 -2.76
CA VAL A 158 -8.20 14.15 -1.81
C VAL A 158 -7.26 13.06 -1.26
N GLU A 159 -7.78 11.85 -1.06
CA GLU A 159 -7.00 10.66 -0.66
C GLU A 159 -5.83 10.38 -1.63
N SER A 160 -5.94 10.74 -2.91
CA SER A 160 -4.86 10.54 -3.88
C SER A 160 -3.58 11.30 -3.49
N LEU A 161 -3.71 12.46 -2.82
CA LEU A 161 -2.57 13.20 -2.29
C LEU A 161 -1.99 12.54 -1.02
N GLU A 162 -2.83 11.95 -0.19
CA GLU A 162 -2.40 11.17 0.99
C GLU A 162 -1.58 9.95 0.54
N GLN A 163 -2.06 9.22 -0.48
CA GLN A 163 -1.35 8.09 -1.06
C GLN A 163 -0.04 8.52 -1.74
N LEU A 164 -0.03 9.65 -2.46
CA LEU A 164 1.19 10.19 -3.04
C LEU A 164 2.26 10.49 -1.98
N ALA A 165 1.89 11.20 -0.91
CA ALA A 165 2.83 11.50 0.18
C ALA A 165 3.35 10.22 0.84
N ASN A 166 2.47 9.25 1.10
CA ASN A 166 2.83 7.95 1.65
C ASN A 166 3.82 7.19 0.76
N LEU A 167 3.57 7.16 -0.56
CA LEU A 167 4.44 6.46 -1.53
C LEU A 167 5.81 7.13 -1.66
N LYS A 168 5.88 8.47 -1.65
CA LYS A 168 7.18 9.17 -1.65
C LYS A 168 8.03 8.81 -0.43
N VAL A 169 7.43 8.73 0.76
CA VAL A 169 8.13 8.29 1.99
C VAL A 169 8.55 6.81 1.89
N LEU A 170 7.65 5.93 1.42
CA LEU A 170 7.94 4.50 1.25
C LEU A 170 9.09 4.25 0.27
N TRP A 171 9.07 4.95 -0.88
CA TRP A 171 10.11 4.85 -1.90
C TRP A 171 11.46 5.35 -1.38
N ALA A 172 11.46 6.48 -0.69
CA ALA A 172 12.68 7.02 -0.09
C ALA A 172 13.30 6.03 0.91
N LEU A 173 12.48 5.41 1.77
CA LEU A 173 12.92 4.41 2.73
C LEU A 173 13.44 3.12 2.07
N ASP A 174 12.76 2.66 1.03
CA ASP A 174 13.18 1.52 0.24
C ASP A 174 14.57 1.77 -0.40
N ARG A 175 14.79 2.94 -1.01
CA ARG A 175 16.10 3.32 -1.56
C ARG A 175 17.19 3.44 -0.50
N VAL A 176 16.89 3.99 0.68
CA VAL A 176 17.84 4.00 1.82
C VAL A 176 18.22 2.57 2.21
N GLY A 177 17.24 1.64 2.25
CA GLY A 177 17.49 0.24 2.53
C GLY A 177 18.37 -0.48 1.50
N ARG A 178 18.36 -0.02 0.24
CA ARG A 178 19.16 -0.57 -0.88
C ARG A 178 20.59 -0.03 -0.94
N GLN A 179 20.90 1.12 -0.33
CA GLN A 179 22.24 1.74 -0.43
C GLN A 179 23.40 0.86 0.09
N GLY A 180 23.11 -0.19 0.86
CA GLY A 180 24.10 -1.19 1.32
C GLY A 180 24.23 -2.44 0.44
N ASP A 181 23.43 -2.57 -0.62
CA ASP A 181 23.45 -3.72 -1.53
C ASP A 181 24.28 -3.40 -2.80
N PRO A 182 25.44 -4.06 -3.00
CA PRO A 182 26.29 -3.85 -4.17
C PRO A 182 25.57 -4.15 -5.50
N THR A 183 24.55 -5.00 -5.50
CA THR A 183 23.78 -5.36 -6.70
C THR A 183 22.67 -4.35 -7.04
N ALA A 184 22.32 -3.46 -6.11
CA ALA A 184 21.30 -2.44 -6.28
C ALA A 184 21.85 -1.05 -6.68
N GLN A 185 23.16 -0.94 -6.97
CA GLN A 185 23.82 0.36 -7.19
C GLN A 185 23.53 1.03 -8.53
N GLN A 186 22.95 0.32 -9.51
CA GLN A 186 22.43 0.97 -10.71
C GLN A 186 21.02 1.47 -10.44
N LEU A 187 20.93 2.76 -10.11
CA LEU A 187 19.65 3.48 -10.05
C LEU A 187 18.96 3.38 -11.41
N ASP A 188 17.67 3.05 -11.39
CA ASP A 188 16.79 3.18 -12.55
C ASP A 188 16.89 4.62 -13.08
N PRO A 189 16.95 4.87 -14.41
CA PRO A 189 16.87 6.22 -14.96
C PRO A 189 15.75 7.07 -14.36
N LEU A 190 14.57 6.49 -14.09
CA LEU A 190 13.44 7.17 -13.46
C LEU A 190 13.72 7.59 -12.00
N GLU A 191 14.57 6.87 -11.28
CA GLU A 191 14.95 7.22 -9.90
C GLU A 191 15.85 8.46 -9.80
N LYS A 192 16.50 8.85 -10.91
CA LYS A 192 17.37 10.04 -10.96
C LYS A 192 16.57 11.34 -10.93
N ASP A 193 15.36 11.31 -11.46
CA ASP A 193 14.45 12.47 -11.50
C ASP A 193 13.88 12.81 -10.10
N PHE A 194 14.02 11.91 -9.13
CA PHE A 194 13.45 12.04 -7.79
C PHE A 194 14.50 11.81 -6.70
N PRO A 195 15.33 12.80 -6.34
CA PRO A 195 16.26 12.68 -5.23
C PRO A 195 15.55 12.35 -3.92
N ILE A 196 16.16 11.51 -3.06
CA ILE A 196 15.56 11.07 -1.77
C ILE A 196 15.10 12.26 -0.91
N LYS A 197 15.89 13.35 -0.87
CA LYS A 197 15.54 14.55 -0.11
C LYS A 197 14.27 15.24 -0.65
N GLU A 198 14.14 15.32 -1.98
CA GLU A 198 12.97 15.93 -2.61
C GLU A 198 11.71 15.10 -2.41
N LEU A 199 11.81 13.76 -2.37
CA LEU A 199 10.68 12.89 -2.00
C LEU A 199 10.14 13.23 -0.61
N PHE A 200 11.02 13.43 0.37
CA PHE A 200 10.61 13.81 1.73
C PHE A 200 10.07 15.24 1.81
N ASN A 201 10.71 16.20 1.13
CA ASN A 201 10.27 17.60 1.13
C ASN A 201 8.87 17.75 0.50
N ASP A 202 8.65 17.12 -0.66
CA ASP A 202 7.37 17.18 -1.35
C ASP A 202 6.26 16.46 -0.55
N ALA A 203 6.56 15.30 0.04
CA ALA A 203 5.61 14.62 0.94
C ALA A 203 5.24 15.48 2.17
N GLU A 204 6.20 16.21 2.74
CA GLU A 204 5.95 17.11 3.87
C GLU A 204 5.06 18.28 3.47
N ASN A 205 5.31 18.88 2.30
CA ASN A 205 4.49 19.96 1.76
C ASN A 205 3.04 19.51 1.49
N ILE A 206 2.87 18.34 0.88
CA ILE A 206 1.54 17.75 0.65
C ILE A 206 0.81 17.56 1.98
N LEU A 207 1.45 16.92 2.97
CA LEU A 207 0.83 16.65 4.27
C LEU A 207 0.54 17.93 5.06
N ALA A 208 1.40 18.95 4.98
CA ALA A 208 1.14 20.26 5.59
C ALA A 208 -0.10 20.94 4.98
N GLY A 209 -0.26 20.88 3.66
CA GLY A 209 -1.46 21.37 2.98
C GLY A 209 -2.72 20.61 3.39
N LEU A 210 -2.67 19.28 3.40
CA LEU A 210 -3.80 18.44 3.80
C LEU A 210 -4.23 18.67 5.25
N LEU A 211 -3.28 18.84 6.18
CA LEU A 211 -3.57 19.17 7.58
C LEU A 211 -4.17 20.58 7.75
N THR A 212 -3.90 21.50 6.82
CA THR A 212 -4.53 22.82 6.78
C THR A 212 -6.00 22.72 6.36
N ILE A 213 -6.31 21.81 5.43
CA ILE A 213 -7.70 21.56 4.99
C ILE A 213 -8.51 20.94 6.13
N GLN A 214 -8.01 19.85 6.71
CA GLN A 214 -8.64 19.20 7.85
C GLN A 214 -7.62 18.31 8.57
N GLN A 215 -7.63 18.36 9.90
CA GLN A 215 -6.84 17.47 10.73
C GLN A 215 -7.57 16.14 10.91
N THR A 216 -6.86 15.03 10.66
CA THR A 216 -7.38 13.66 10.82
C THR A 216 -6.32 12.76 11.42
N GLN A 217 -6.74 11.66 12.06
CA GLN A 217 -5.84 10.62 12.56
C GLN A 217 -4.86 10.16 11.47
N GLU A 218 -5.36 9.85 10.27
CA GLU A 218 -4.56 9.32 9.17
C GLU A 218 -3.50 10.33 8.68
N ARG A 219 -3.87 11.59 8.50
CA ARG A 219 -2.92 12.62 8.02
C ARG A 219 -1.78 12.85 9.01
N TYR A 220 -2.09 12.83 10.30
CA TYR A 220 -1.07 12.89 11.35
C TYR A 220 -0.24 11.62 11.41
N ALA A 221 -0.84 10.44 11.22
CA ALA A 221 -0.11 9.18 11.16
C ALA A 221 0.86 9.13 9.96
N LEU A 222 0.45 9.62 8.79
CA LEU A 222 1.31 9.77 7.61
C LEU A 222 2.46 10.76 7.85
N LYS A 223 2.19 11.89 8.53
CA LYS A 223 3.24 12.85 8.92
C LYS A 223 4.19 12.27 9.98
N GLY A 224 3.70 11.49 10.92
CA GLY A 224 4.52 10.73 11.86
C GLY A 224 5.44 9.74 11.13
N LYS A 225 4.91 9.02 10.13
CA LYS A 225 5.69 8.11 9.28
C LYS A 225 6.75 8.85 8.46
N LEU A 226 6.46 10.05 7.98
CA LEU A 226 7.43 10.92 7.32
C LEU A 226 8.59 11.26 8.27
N HIS A 227 8.31 11.68 9.50
CA HIS A 227 9.35 12.01 10.48
C HIS A 227 10.14 10.77 10.95
N LYS A 228 9.49 9.61 11.05
CA LYS A 228 10.16 8.31 11.23
C LYS A 228 11.17 8.04 10.11
N GLY A 229 10.77 8.28 8.86
CA GLY A 229 11.66 8.14 7.71
C GLY A 229 12.82 9.14 7.72
N LYS A 230 12.58 10.40 8.08
CA LYS A 230 13.64 11.40 8.29
C LYS A 230 14.63 10.96 9.36
N ALA A 231 14.17 10.40 10.47
CA ALA A 231 15.05 9.88 11.53
C ALA A 231 15.97 8.75 11.03
N MET A 232 15.50 7.91 10.10
CA MET A 232 16.32 6.84 9.50
C MET A 232 17.35 7.39 8.48
N LEU A 233 17.04 8.50 7.79
CA LEU A 233 17.92 9.11 6.80
C LEU A 233 19.07 9.92 7.44
N LEU A 234 18.80 10.57 8.56
CA LEU A 234 19.75 11.44 9.24
C LEU A 234 20.86 10.62 9.91
N SER A 235 22.11 11.07 9.81
CA SER A 235 23.26 10.44 10.48
C SER A 235 23.67 11.14 11.78
N ASN A 236 23.20 12.38 11.98
CA ASN A 236 23.52 13.18 13.18
C ASN A 236 22.53 12.85 14.31
N LYS A 237 23.06 12.46 15.48
CA LYS A 237 22.25 12.06 16.65
C LYS A 237 21.23 13.13 17.10
N LEU A 238 21.61 14.41 17.09
CA LEU A 238 20.74 15.52 17.50
C LEU A 238 19.60 15.73 16.51
N GLU A 239 19.89 15.73 15.22
CA GLU A 239 18.88 15.87 14.17
C GLU A 239 17.93 14.67 14.12
N GLN A 240 18.45 13.44 14.30
CA GLN A 240 17.62 12.26 14.49
C GLN A 240 16.68 12.41 15.69
N ARG A 241 17.19 12.94 16.81
CA ARG A 241 16.37 13.18 18.01
C ARG A 241 15.28 14.21 17.76
N LYS A 242 15.55 15.28 17.01
CA LYS A 242 14.50 16.23 16.57
C LYS A 242 13.44 15.56 15.72
N ALA A 243 13.84 14.75 14.74
CA ALA A 243 12.90 14.00 13.92
C ALA A 243 12.05 13.02 14.74
N LEU A 244 12.63 12.36 15.75
CA LEU A 244 11.89 11.49 16.69
C LEU A 244 10.89 12.26 17.56
N LEU A 245 11.23 13.49 17.98
CA LEU A 245 10.29 14.35 18.72
C LEU A 245 9.11 14.78 17.85
N GLU A 246 9.35 15.14 16.58
CA GLU A 246 8.27 15.44 15.64
C GLU A 246 7.45 14.20 15.29
N MET A 247 8.07 13.03 15.15
CA MET A 247 7.39 11.75 15.00
C MET A 247 6.44 11.50 16.18
N LYS A 248 6.95 11.61 17.42
CA LYS A 248 6.13 11.49 18.64
C LYS A 248 4.94 12.45 18.57
N ARG A 249 5.19 13.75 18.35
CA ARG A 249 4.16 14.79 18.35
C ARG A 249 3.06 14.49 17.32
N CYS A 250 3.42 14.13 16.09
CA CYS A 250 2.44 13.83 15.06
C CYS A 250 1.58 12.60 15.43
N TYR A 251 2.19 11.53 15.95
CA TYR A 251 1.42 10.37 16.37
C TYR A 251 0.55 10.64 17.62
N ASP A 252 0.98 11.53 18.51
CA ASP A 252 0.18 11.97 19.67
C ASP A 252 -1.09 12.70 19.22
N GLU A 253 -0.96 13.69 18.33
CA GLU A 253 -2.11 14.41 17.75
C GLU A 253 -3.06 13.46 17.00
N GLY A 254 -2.51 12.53 16.22
CA GLY A 254 -3.30 11.53 15.53
C GLY A 254 -4.03 10.59 16.49
N TYR A 255 -3.39 10.21 17.58
CA TYR A 255 -3.97 9.37 18.62
C TYR A 255 -5.10 10.09 19.36
N ASP A 256 -4.91 11.35 19.74
CA ASP A 256 -5.93 12.14 20.44
C ASP A 256 -7.19 12.31 19.58
N ILE A 257 -7.03 12.62 18.29
CA ILE A 257 -8.15 12.67 17.33
C ILE A 257 -8.83 11.31 17.22
N GLY A 258 -8.06 10.24 17.11
CA GLY A 258 -8.56 8.87 17.01
C GLY A 258 -9.37 8.45 18.23
N LYS A 259 -8.83 8.71 19.41
CA LYS A 259 -9.44 8.40 20.70
C LYS A 259 -10.71 9.20 20.92
N ALA A 260 -10.70 10.50 20.64
CA ALA A 260 -11.88 11.36 20.77
C ALA A 260 -13.02 10.94 19.82
N ALA A 261 -12.67 10.38 18.65
CA ALA A 261 -13.63 9.84 17.69
C ALA A 261 -13.96 8.35 17.91
N GLU A 262 -13.53 7.76 19.03
CA GLU A 262 -13.73 6.34 19.39
C GLU A 262 -13.34 5.37 18.26
N ARG A 263 -12.28 5.69 17.52
CA ARG A 263 -11.83 4.86 16.41
C ARG A 263 -11.23 3.55 16.90
N LYS A 264 -11.66 2.44 16.28
CA LYS A 264 -11.13 1.10 16.57
C LYS A 264 -9.64 0.96 16.24
N ASP A 265 -9.14 1.75 15.30
CA ASP A 265 -7.75 1.75 14.85
C ASP A 265 -6.87 2.82 15.54
N ALA A 266 -7.36 3.48 16.60
CA ALA A 266 -6.59 4.45 17.36
C ALA A 266 -5.33 3.84 18.01
N TYR A 267 -5.25 2.51 18.13
CA TYR A 267 -4.04 1.81 18.57
C TYR A 267 -2.83 2.05 17.65
N TYR A 268 -3.05 2.31 16.35
CA TYR A 268 -1.98 2.48 15.38
C TYR A 268 -1.09 3.71 15.67
N PRO A 269 -1.65 4.93 15.80
CA PRO A 269 -0.86 6.07 16.23
C PRO A 269 -0.30 5.90 17.65
N LEU A 270 -1.02 5.28 18.59
CA LEU A 270 -0.51 5.00 19.93
C LEU A 270 0.78 4.18 19.90
N GLY A 271 0.78 3.05 19.18
CA GLY A 271 1.96 2.17 19.08
C GLY A 271 3.17 2.88 18.47
N ASN A 272 2.97 3.69 17.43
CA ASN A 272 4.06 4.44 16.82
C ASN A 272 4.53 5.64 17.67
N ARG A 273 3.64 6.29 18.44
CA ARG A 273 4.03 7.27 19.45
C ARG A 273 4.95 6.63 20.50
N LEU A 274 4.53 5.48 21.05
CA LEU A 274 5.30 4.71 22.04
C LEU A 274 6.66 4.27 21.48
N ALA A 275 6.71 3.86 20.21
CA ALA A 275 7.98 3.56 19.54
C ALA A 275 8.97 4.72 19.60
N ALA A 276 8.52 5.95 19.32
CA ALA A 276 9.36 7.14 19.41
C ALA A 276 9.78 7.44 20.86
N GLU A 277 8.84 7.36 21.81
CA GLU A 277 9.10 7.62 23.23
C GLU A 277 10.10 6.63 23.84
N ILE A 278 9.98 5.34 23.51
CA ILE A 278 10.92 4.30 23.96
C ILE A 278 12.33 4.61 23.46
N VAL A 279 12.49 4.92 22.17
CA VAL A 279 13.80 5.30 21.61
C VAL A 279 14.36 6.54 22.30
N LEU A 280 13.53 7.57 22.52
CA LEU A 280 13.92 8.81 23.19
C LEU A 280 14.27 8.64 24.67
N SER A 281 13.87 7.52 25.29
CA SER A 281 14.13 7.18 26.69
C SER A 281 15.46 6.45 26.93
N TRP A 282 16.05 5.82 25.91
CA TRP A 282 17.22 4.95 26.08
C TRP A 282 18.47 5.66 26.61
N ASP A 283 18.64 6.95 26.31
CA ASP A 283 19.76 7.75 26.80
C ASP A 283 19.49 8.43 28.15
N GLN A 284 18.28 8.30 28.70
CA GLN A 284 17.95 8.83 30.01
C GLN A 284 18.39 7.85 31.11
N PRO A 285 19.07 8.33 32.17
CA PRO A 285 19.37 7.49 33.32
C PRO A 285 18.06 6.96 33.91
N LYS A 286 17.94 5.64 34.11
CA LYS A 286 16.83 5.05 34.87
C LYS A 286 16.84 5.67 36.28
N GLY A 287 15.99 6.66 36.50
CA GLY A 287 15.80 7.35 37.77
C GLY A 287 16.97 8.26 38.18
N ARG A 288 16.87 9.56 37.87
CA ARG A 288 17.14 10.52 38.95
C ARG A 288 16.05 10.28 39.99
N GLN A 289 16.37 9.55 41.06
CA GLN A 289 15.70 9.76 42.33
C GLN A 289 15.79 11.26 42.60
N THR A 290 14.71 12.00 42.41
CA THR A 290 14.63 13.35 42.93
C THR A 290 14.85 13.21 44.43
N ARG A 291 15.97 13.76 44.94
CA ARG A 291 16.20 13.97 46.37
C ARG A 291 15.06 14.85 46.89
N ARG A 292 13.94 14.22 47.25
CA ARG A 292 12.81 14.67 48.07
C ARG A 292 11.64 13.77 47.70
N GLY A 293 11.15 13.01 48.68
CA GLY A 293 10.06 12.05 48.56
C GLY A 293 8.75 12.64 48.07
N LYS A 294 8.65 12.88 46.77
CA LYS A 294 7.39 12.87 46.04
C LYS A 294 7.19 11.46 45.50
N THR A 295 6.05 10.88 45.83
CA THR A 295 5.49 9.67 45.23
C THR A 295 5.80 9.62 43.73
N LYS A 296 6.38 8.50 43.27
CA LYS A 296 6.55 8.22 41.83
C LYS A 296 5.19 8.45 41.17
N GLY A 297 5.07 9.48 40.32
CA GLY A 297 4.02 9.49 39.32
C GLY A 297 4.14 8.20 38.50
N ALA A 298 3.01 7.70 38.01
CA ALA A 298 3.01 6.57 37.10
C ALA A 298 3.91 6.86 35.88
N ASP A 299 4.61 5.84 35.39
CA ASP A 299 5.49 5.97 34.22
C ASP A 299 4.61 6.05 32.96
N PRO A 300 4.56 7.19 32.24
CA PRO A 300 3.68 7.35 31.08
C PRO A 300 3.91 6.30 29.98
N LEU A 301 5.14 5.81 29.83
CA LEU A 301 5.46 4.74 28.89
C LEU A 301 4.82 3.41 29.30
N ALA A 302 4.85 3.10 30.61
CA ALA A 302 4.21 1.90 31.13
C ALA A 302 2.68 1.98 31.02
N GLU A 303 2.09 3.15 31.25
CA GLU A 303 0.65 3.37 31.06
C GLU A 303 0.24 3.21 29.59
N GLY A 304 0.98 3.81 28.66
CA GLY A 304 0.70 3.68 27.25
C GLY A 304 0.87 2.24 26.73
N LEU A 305 1.86 1.50 27.21
CA LEU A 305 2.01 0.07 26.89
C LEU A 305 0.86 -0.78 27.45
N ALA A 306 0.38 -0.47 28.66
CA ALA A 306 -0.79 -1.14 29.24
C ALA A 306 -2.08 -0.84 28.44
N GLU A 307 -2.23 0.40 27.96
CA GLU A 307 -3.32 0.78 27.07
C GLU A 307 -3.24 0.05 25.73
N LEU A 308 -2.06 -0.01 25.10
CA LEU A 308 -1.84 -0.78 23.86
C LEU A 308 -2.14 -2.28 24.06
N SER A 309 -1.78 -2.84 25.22
CA SER A 309 -2.11 -4.22 25.59
C SER A 309 -3.62 -4.45 25.71
N THR A 310 -4.38 -3.43 26.12
CA THR A 310 -5.84 -3.51 26.18
C THR A 310 -6.44 -3.58 24.78
N TYR A 311 -5.98 -2.74 23.85
CA TYR A 311 -6.36 -2.85 22.43
C TYR A 311 -6.01 -4.21 21.84
N ALA A 312 -4.78 -4.69 22.07
CA ALA A 312 -4.34 -5.99 21.58
C ALA A 312 -5.26 -7.11 22.07
N LYS A 313 -5.59 -7.14 23.36
CA LYS A 313 -6.50 -8.15 23.96
C LYS A 313 -7.90 -8.09 23.38
N ASP A 314 -8.46 -6.91 23.16
CA ASP A 314 -9.81 -6.77 22.59
C ASP A 314 -9.89 -7.32 21.16
N LEU A 315 -8.82 -7.17 20.38
CA LEU A 315 -8.74 -7.62 18.99
C LEU A 315 -8.43 -9.12 18.83
N ILE A 316 -8.02 -9.83 19.89
CA ILE A 316 -7.79 -11.28 19.82
C ILE A 316 -9.07 -11.99 19.36
N GLY A 317 -8.99 -12.67 18.21
CA GLY A 317 -10.12 -13.40 17.62
C GLY A 317 -11.19 -12.52 16.96
N LYS A 318 -11.05 -11.18 17.01
CA LYS A 318 -11.96 -10.23 16.37
C LYS A 318 -11.30 -9.43 15.23
N GLY A 319 -9.97 -9.39 15.19
CA GLY A 319 -9.20 -8.65 14.19
C GLY A 319 -9.54 -9.10 12.77
N GLN A 320 -9.78 -8.12 11.89
CA GLN A 320 -10.17 -8.37 10.50
C GLN A 320 -9.03 -8.03 9.54
N SER A 321 -8.27 -6.99 9.86
CA SER A 321 -7.11 -6.58 9.07
C SER A 321 -5.82 -7.25 9.55
N PHE A 322 -4.81 -7.26 8.68
CA PHE A 322 -3.46 -7.65 9.07
C PHE A 322 -2.96 -6.87 10.31
N TRP A 323 -3.24 -5.56 10.36
CA TRP A 323 -2.80 -4.68 11.45
C TRP A 323 -3.45 -5.00 12.79
N ASP A 324 -4.72 -5.41 12.79
CA ASP A 324 -5.39 -5.87 14.01
C ASP A 324 -4.73 -7.16 14.53
N MET A 325 -4.40 -8.07 13.62
CA MET A 325 -3.78 -9.36 13.94
C MET A 325 -2.32 -9.22 14.37
N SER A 326 -1.58 -8.24 13.84
CA SER A 326 -0.18 -8.00 14.18
C SER A 326 0.01 -7.22 15.48
N LEU A 327 -1.04 -6.56 16.00
CA LEU A 327 -0.94 -5.67 17.15
C LEU A 327 -0.37 -6.33 18.41
N THR A 328 -0.68 -7.61 18.65
CA THR A 328 -0.11 -8.36 19.78
C THR A 328 1.41 -8.46 19.65
N SER A 329 1.92 -8.69 18.44
CA SER A 329 3.35 -8.79 18.17
C SER A 329 4.04 -7.43 18.25
N ASP A 330 3.39 -6.37 17.75
CA ASP A 330 3.87 -4.98 17.90
C ASP A 330 3.96 -4.59 19.39
N GLN A 331 2.93 -4.90 20.19
CA GLN A 331 2.90 -4.64 21.63
C GLN A 331 4.03 -5.38 22.36
N LYS A 332 4.23 -6.68 22.11
CA LYS A 332 5.34 -7.46 22.70
C LYS A 332 6.71 -6.92 22.30
N LEU A 333 6.88 -6.50 21.05
CA LEU A 333 8.12 -5.89 20.58
C LEU A 333 8.42 -4.59 21.34
N LEU A 334 7.42 -3.71 21.49
CA LEU A 334 7.58 -2.46 22.23
C LEU A 334 7.89 -2.70 23.71
N GLU A 335 7.24 -3.68 24.36
CA GLU A 335 7.56 -4.07 25.74
C GLU A 335 8.99 -4.56 25.90
N ALA A 336 9.48 -5.40 24.98
CA ALA A 336 10.87 -5.88 24.97
C ALA A 336 11.88 -4.73 24.78
N LEU A 337 11.57 -3.77 23.91
CA LEU A 337 12.40 -2.60 23.65
C LEU A 337 12.43 -1.63 24.85
N TYR A 338 11.29 -1.44 25.52
CA TYR A 338 11.20 -0.65 26.75
C TYR A 338 11.93 -1.33 27.92
N ALA A 339 11.81 -2.65 28.04
CA ALA A 339 12.58 -3.46 28.99
C ALA A 339 14.08 -3.51 28.66
N GLN A 340 14.47 -3.05 27.46
CA GLN A 340 15.84 -3.08 26.92
C GLN A 340 16.40 -4.51 26.81
N ARG A 341 15.52 -5.49 26.55
CA ARG A 341 15.85 -6.91 26.49
C ARG A 341 14.94 -7.62 25.49
N LEU A 342 15.54 -8.18 24.44
CA LEU A 342 14.86 -8.99 23.42
C LEU A 342 15.52 -10.36 23.33
N THR A 343 14.98 -11.36 24.03
CA THR A 343 15.54 -12.71 24.12
C THR A 343 15.21 -13.54 22.87
N ALA A 344 15.91 -14.67 22.67
CA ALA A 344 15.60 -15.59 21.58
C ALA A 344 14.17 -16.16 21.64
N LYS A 345 13.62 -16.30 22.86
CA LYS A 345 12.21 -16.69 23.06
C LYS A 345 11.29 -15.60 22.54
N ASP A 346 11.52 -14.35 22.93
CA ASP A 346 10.72 -13.20 22.49
C ASP A 346 10.76 -13.06 20.97
N GLN A 347 11.96 -13.17 20.36
CA GLN A 347 12.13 -13.12 18.90
C GLN A 347 11.30 -14.19 18.19
N LYS A 348 11.33 -15.43 18.69
CA LYS A 348 10.57 -16.54 18.10
C LYS A 348 9.07 -16.35 18.24
N GLU A 349 8.60 -15.91 19.41
CA GLU A 349 7.18 -15.65 19.65
C GLU A 349 6.66 -14.52 18.76
N ILE A 350 7.33 -13.37 18.77
CA ILE A 350 6.98 -12.20 17.96
C ILE A 350 7.03 -12.54 16.47
N GLY A 351 8.09 -13.21 16.01
CA GLY A 351 8.25 -13.59 14.61
C GLY A 351 7.16 -14.54 14.12
N ASN A 352 6.82 -15.56 14.91
CA ASN A 352 5.76 -16.52 14.57
C ASN A 352 4.39 -15.86 14.46
N GLU A 353 4.08 -14.91 15.34
CA GLU A 353 2.80 -14.21 15.32
C GLU A 353 2.66 -13.26 14.11
N TYR A 354 3.72 -12.54 13.72
CA TYR A 354 3.71 -11.78 12.47
C TYR A 354 3.50 -12.68 11.24
N LEU A 355 4.17 -13.83 11.19
CA LEU A 355 4.00 -14.78 10.10
C LEU A 355 2.60 -15.41 10.10
N GLU A 356 1.99 -15.61 11.27
CA GLU A 356 0.61 -16.06 11.38
C GLU A 356 -0.39 -14.99 10.91
N ALA A 357 -0.18 -13.73 11.30
CA ALA A 357 -0.99 -12.61 10.80
C ALA A 357 -0.89 -12.51 9.27
N LYS A 358 0.31 -12.71 8.70
CA LYS A 358 0.51 -12.79 7.25
C LYS A 358 -0.28 -13.95 6.63
N ARG A 359 -0.19 -15.16 7.18
CA ARG A 359 -0.94 -16.34 6.69
C ARG A 359 -2.46 -16.14 6.69
N ARG A 360 -2.99 -15.30 7.58
CA ARG A 360 -4.42 -15.02 7.71
C ARG A 360 -4.94 -13.90 6.79
N GLY A 361 -4.13 -13.44 5.84
CA GLY A 361 -4.55 -12.46 4.83
C GLY A 361 -3.71 -11.19 4.77
N GLY A 362 -2.50 -11.20 5.31
CA GLY A 362 -1.55 -10.10 5.14
C GLY A 362 -0.81 -10.15 3.81
N SER A 363 -0.76 -9.03 3.12
CA SER A 363 -0.04 -8.85 1.86
C SER A 363 1.48 -8.88 2.02
N ALA A 364 2.20 -9.09 0.92
CA ALA A 364 3.66 -8.93 0.88
C ALA A 364 4.12 -7.51 1.30
N ARG A 365 3.34 -6.49 0.95
CA ARG A 365 3.62 -5.08 1.29
C ARG A 365 3.43 -4.79 2.79
N GLU A 366 2.44 -5.42 3.42
CA GLU A 366 2.19 -5.26 4.86
C GLU A 366 3.29 -5.90 5.70
N ILE A 367 3.75 -7.11 5.34
CA ILE A 367 4.88 -7.73 6.05
C ILE A 367 6.19 -6.95 5.81
N ASP A 368 6.41 -6.41 4.60
CA ASP A 368 7.55 -5.53 4.33
C ASP A 368 7.51 -4.25 5.18
N SER A 369 6.31 -3.73 5.47
CA SER A 369 6.14 -2.61 6.39
C SER A 369 6.53 -2.96 7.84
N VAL A 370 6.25 -4.18 8.31
CA VAL A 370 6.76 -4.70 9.60
C VAL A 370 8.28 -4.81 9.59
N ILE A 371 8.86 -5.37 8.53
CA ILE A 371 10.31 -5.48 8.36
C ILE A 371 10.97 -4.09 8.39
N LYS A 372 10.39 -3.10 7.72
CA LYS A 372 10.84 -1.71 7.75
C LYS A 372 10.71 -1.08 9.14
N ASN A 373 9.68 -1.44 9.91
CA ASN A 373 9.56 -1.02 11.31
C ASN A 373 10.69 -1.59 12.19
N ILE A 374 11.05 -2.86 12.01
CA ILE A 374 12.17 -3.47 12.73
C ILE A 374 13.50 -2.80 12.32
N ARG A 375 13.71 -2.51 11.03
CA ARG A 375 14.88 -1.75 10.55
C ARG A 375 14.97 -0.34 11.16
N PHE A 376 13.82 0.32 11.39
CA PHE A 376 13.80 1.58 12.12
C PHE A 376 14.41 1.40 13.52
N PHE A 377 13.98 0.39 14.27
CA PHE A 377 14.55 0.12 15.60
C PHE A 377 16.04 -0.27 15.52
N GLU A 378 16.47 -1.07 14.55
CA GLU A 378 17.89 -1.39 14.34
C GLU A 378 18.73 -0.10 14.17
N SER A 379 18.26 0.81 13.31
CA SER A 379 18.90 2.11 13.07
C SER A 379 18.95 2.98 14.33
N MET A 380 17.86 2.98 15.11
CA MET A 380 17.79 3.76 16.35
C MET A 380 18.65 3.14 17.45
N VAL A 381 18.75 1.81 17.56
CA VAL A 381 19.66 1.15 18.51
C VAL A 381 21.11 1.49 18.20
N ALA A 382 21.50 1.48 16.92
CA ALA A 382 22.87 1.79 16.51
C ALA A 382 23.33 3.21 16.93
N THR A 383 22.41 4.17 16.96
CA THR A 383 22.70 5.61 17.11
C THR A 383 22.28 6.21 18.45
N GLN A 384 21.11 5.80 18.96
CA GLN A 384 20.49 6.37 20.16
C GLN A 384 20.76 5.55 21.42
N ALA A 385 20.83 4.21 21.32
CA ALA A 385 20.99 3.36 22.49
C ALA A 385 22.39 3.47 23.14
N PRO A 386 22.49 3.41 24.47
CA PRO A 386 23.76 3.39 25.17
C PRO A 386 24.53 2.07 24.93
N PRO A 387 25.86 2.05 25.09
CA PRO A 387 26.70 0.90 24.72
C PRO A 387 26.28 -0.43 25.37
N ASN A 388 25.77 -0.38 26.61
CA ASN A 388 25.40 -1.56 27.40
C ASN A 388 24.18 -2.34 26.87
N ILE A 389 23.27 -1.70 26.12
CA ILE A 389 22.10 -2.38 25.53
C ILE A 389 22.19 -2.52 24.01
N ARG A 390 23.09 -1.76 23.36
CA ARG A 390 23.21 -1.69 21.91
C ARG A 390 23.48 -3.05 21.26
N GLN A 391 24.43 -3.81 21.80
CA GLN A 391 24.80 -5.11 21.23
C GLN A 391 23.65 -6.12 21.34
N GLN A 392 23.03 -6.23 22.51
CA GLN A 392 21.96 -7.19 22.76
C GLN A 392 20.71 -6.88 21.93
N LEU A 393 20.22 -5.64 21.97
CA LEU A 393 19.03 -5.25 21.21
C LEU A 393 19.30 -5.29 19.70
N GLY A 394 20.47 -4.84 19.25
CA GLY A 394 20.84 -4.85 17.84
C GLY A 394 20.87 -6.27 17.26
N ALA A 395 21.49 -7.22 17.97
CA ALA A 395 21.51 -8.62 17.57
C ALA A 395 20.10 -9.24 17.57
N GLY A 396 19.30 -8.96 18.60
CA GLY A 396 17.95 -9.51 18.70
C GLY A 396 16.99 -8.99 17.63
N LEU A 397 17.05 -7.70 17.31
CA LEU A 397 16.26 -7.09 16.24
C LEU A 397 16.65 -7.65 14.87
N LYS A 398 17.96 -7.82 14.62
CA LYS A 398 18.47 -8.43 13.39
C LYS A 398 17.95 -9.86 13.20
N ALA A 399 18.03 -10.68 14.25
CA ALA A 399 17.53 -12.05 14.20
C ALA A 399 16.01 -12.09 13.98
N LEU A 400 15.23 -11.23 14.65
CA LEU A 400 13.79 -11.11 14.42
C LEU A 400 13.50 -10.71 12.97
N ARG A 401 14.19 -9.70 12.43
CA ARG A 401 14.03 -9.26 11.02
C ARG A 401 14.30 -10.39 10.04
N GLU A 402 15.41 -11.10 10.20
CA GLU A 402 15.81 -12.22 9.34
C GLU A 402 14.79 -13.36 9.37
N SER A 403 14.12 -13.58 10.52
CA SER A 403 13.05 -14.60 10.61
C SER A 403 11.78 -14.29 9.82
N LEU A 404 11.56 -13.01 9.44
CA LEU A 404 10.39 -12.56 8.69
C LEU A 404 10.62 -12.49 7.18
N VAL A 405 11.89 -12.50 6.75
CA VAL A 405 12.22 -12.57 5.34
C VAL A 405 11.95 -14.00 4.86
N PRO A 406 11.22 -14.20 3.75
CA PRO A 406 11.06 -15.53 3.17
C PRO A 406 12.44 -16.17 2.97
N ASN A 407 12.64 -17.38 3.48
CA ASN A 407 13.77 -18.18 3.00
C ASN A 407 13.52 -18.41 1.52
N ASP A 408 14.34 -17.81 0.65
CA ASP A 408 14.46 -18.22 -0.74
C ASP A 408 14.98 -19.66 -0.75
N GLY A 409 14.07 -20.61 -0.58
CA GLY A 409 14.33 -22.02 -0.72
C GLY A 409 14.86 -22.26 -2.13
N THR A 410 16.09 -22.78 -2.20
CA THR A 410 16.72 -23.41 -3.36
C THR A 410 16.98 -22.52 -4.58
N LYS A 411 18.10 -21.78 -4.54
CA LYS A 411 18.95 -21.70 -5.74
C LYS A 411 19.50 -23.10 -6.02
N GLY A 412 18.99 -23.75 -7.07
CA GLY A 412 19.65 -24.82 -7.82
C GLY A 412 19.76 -26.19 -7.13
N ALA A 413 18.89 -27.11 -7.54
CA ALA A 413 19.29 -28.46 -7.91
C ALA A 413 18.80 -28.71 -9.33
#